data_AF-A0A952RIY6-F1
#
_entry.id   AF-A0A952RIY6-F1
#
_cell.length_a   1.000
_cell.length_b   1.000
_cell.length_c   1.000
_cell.angle_alpha   90.00
_cell.angle_beta   90.00
_cell.angle_gamma   90.00
#
_symmetry.space_group_name_H-M   'P 1'
#
loop_
_entity.id
_entity.type
_entity.pdbx_description
1 polymer ?
#
loop_
_entity_poly.entity_id
_entity_poly.type
_entity_poly.pdbx_seq_one_letter_code
_entity_poly.pdbx_strand_id
1 'polypeptide(L)'
;MFRRFVFVFQLLVLLFVAAPASAQTRSQGVAVLGTAGARDDAFALARAVYVTSLRPRALDEIRARVLAGDPAPAAATKEVRELGELRAAIGGSSDDAASRRLLATIARELGLQGILVVSTKPAEDADAGTTPIARLFVAETGDFDAARYEPTPGDEAPWQATAASIAARFPPPPVVSPAKPLPKPPPERREDRPFYKSPWLWGAIAGALVIGGIFFFAVQDKSDDPIHVRMNLPR
;
A
#
# COMPACT_ATOMS: atom_id res chain seq x y z
N MET A 1 -22.55 61.86 -5.17
CA MET A 1 -21.84 61.61 -6.44
C MET A 1 -21.62 60.11 -6.55
N PHE A 2 -22.25 59.49 -7.55
CA PHE A 2 -22.38 58.06 -7.75
C PHE A 2 -21.05 57.41 -8.14
N ARG A 3 -20.70 56.26 -7.54
CA ARG A 3 -19.85 55.28 -8.22
C ARG A 3 -20.30 53.85 -7.91
N ARG A 4 -20.98 53.31 -8.92
CA ARG A 4 -21.43 51.93 -9.11
C ARG A 4 -20.26 50.96 -8.87
N PHE A 5 -20.31 50.20 -7.78
CA PHE A 5 -19.52 48.97 -7.65
C PHE A 5 -20.32 47.86 -8.33
N VAL A 6 -19.89 47.52 -9.54
CA VAL A 6 -20.44 46.45 -10.37
C VAL A 6 -20.18 45.12 -9.67
N PHE A 7 -21.27 44.50 -9.23
CA PHE A 7 -21.34 43.10 -8.84
C PHE A 7 -20.96 42.23 -10.06
N VAL A 8 -19.69 41.83 -10.16
CA VAL A 8 -19.29 40.73 -11.05
C VAL A 8 -19.45 39.45 -10.25
N PHE A 9 -20.62 38.84 -10.42
CA PHE A 9 -20.98 37.52 -9.93
C PHE A 9 -20.09 36.50 -10.67
N GLN A 10 -18.91 36.21 -10.10
CA GLN A 10 -18.02 35.17 -10.61
C GLN A 10 -18.65 33.82 -10.26
N LEU A 11 -19.35 33.25 -11.24
CA LEU A 11 -19.95 31.92 -11.20
C LEU A 11 -18.81 30.88 -11.10
N LEU A 12 -18.40 30.55 -9.88
CA LEU A 12 -17.45 29.49 -9.58
C LEU A 12 -18.14 28.13 -9.83
N VAL A 13 -17.98 27.59 -11.02
CA VAL A 13 -18.39 26.22 -11.36
C VAL A 13 -17.49 25.25 -10.60
N LEU A 14 -17.96 24.80 -9.43
CA LEU A 14 -17.38 23.68 -8.68
C LEU A 14 -17.65 22.38 -9.45
N LEU A 15 -16.74 22.06 -10.38
CA LEU A 15 -16.58 20.71 -10.91
C LEU A 15 -16.09 19.82 -9.76
N PHE A 16 -17.03 19.18 -9.07
CA PHE A 16 -16.76 18.10 -8.13
C PHE A 16 -16.27 16.89 -8.95
N VAL A 17 -14.96 16.85 -9.21
CA VAL A 17 -14.30 15.64 -9.69
C VAL A 17 -14.38 14.66 -8.53
N ALA A 18 -15.31 13.70 -8.62
CA ALA A 18 -15.37 12.58 -7.71
C ALA A 18 -14.01 11.86 -7.78
N ALA A 19 -13.17 12.09 -6.76
CA ALA A 19 -11.91 11.39 -6.64
C ALA A 19 -12.22 9.88 -6.66
N PRO A 20 -11.50 9.08 -7.46
CA PRO A 20 -11.72 7.65 -7.47
C PRO A 20 -11.57 7.15 -6.03
N ALA A 21 -12.57 6.40 -5.55
CA ALA A 21 -12.47 5.73 -4.27
C ALA A 21 -11.23 4.83 -4.33
N SER A 22 -10.14 5.28 -3.70
CA SER A 22 -8.92 4.50 -3.58
C SER A 22 -9.31 3.17 -2.97
N ALA A 23 -9.19 2.09 -3.75
CA ALA A 23 -9.43 0.75 -3.26
C ALA A 23 -8.48 0.56 -2.07
N GLN A 24 -9.00 0.69 -0.84
CA GLN A 24 -8.23 0.47 0.36
C GLN A 24 -7.69 -0.94 0.25
N THR A 25 -6.37 -1.04 0.01
CA THR A 25 -5.65 -2.30 0.06
C THR A 25 -5.94 -2.85 1.43
N ARG A 26 -6.81 -3.87 1.50
CA ARG A 26 -7.20 -4.47 2.78
C ARG A 26 -5.90 -4.92 3.42
N SER A 27 -5.62 -4.41 4.61
CA SER A 27 -4.52 -4.90 5.43
C SER A 27 -4.67 -6.42 5.54
N GLN A 28 -3.58 -7.14 5.39
CA GLN A 28 -3.58 -8.60 5.38
C GLN A 28 -2.47 -9.14 6.29
N GLY A 29 -2.86 -10.08 7.15
CA GLY A 29 -1.93 -10.91 7.91
C GLY A 29 -1.35 -10.24 9.15
N VAL A 30 -0.54 -11.02 9.86
CA VAL A 30 0.10 -10.62 11.13
C VAL A 30 1.61 -10.79 10.97
N ALA A 31 2.40 -9.78 11.34
CA ALA A 31 3.86 -9.92 11.42
C ALA A 31 4.30 -10.18 12.87
N VAL A 32 5.47 -10.79 13.05
CA VAL A 32 6.07 -11.01 14.37
C VAL A 32 7.29 -10.11 14.50
N LEU A 33 7.40 -9.40 15.62
CA LEU A 33 8.45 -8.46 15.93
C LEU A 33 9.10 -8.84 17.25
N GLY A 34 10.42 -9.05 17.25
CA GLY A 34 11.20 -9.34 18.46
C GLY A 34 11.85 -8.07 19.02
N THR A 35 11.65 -7.81 20.30
CA THR A 35 12.39 -6.76 21.02
C THR A 35 13.75 -7.28 21.51
N ALA A 36 14.54 -6.40 22.14
CA ALA A 36 15.89 -6.75 22.60
C ALA A 36 15.91 -7.99 23.50
N GLY A 37 16.64 -9.03 23.09
CA GLY A 37 16.77 -10.29 23.84
C GLY A 37 15.72 -11.35 23.55
N ALA A 38 14.68 -11.05 22.76
CA ALA A 38 13.61 -11.98 22.40
C ALA A 38 13.73 -12.57 20.98
N ARG A 39 14.93 -12.53 20.37
CA ARG A 39 15.14 -12.84 18.95
C ARG A 39 14.75 -14.28 18.60
N ASP A 40 15.27 -15.24 19.36
CA ASP A 40 15.08 -16.66 19.07
C ASP A 40 13.61 -17.08 19.26
N ASP A 41 12.97 -16.58 20.33
CA ASP A 41 11.53 -16.76 20.59
C ASP A 41 10.65 -16.10 19.52
N ALA A 42 10.99 -14.87 19.11
CA ALA A 42 10.28 -14.19 18.03
C ALA A 42 10.40 -14.95 16.72
N PHE A 43 11.56 -15.52 16.41
CA PHE A 43 11.75 -16.34 15.22
C PHE A 43 10.97 -17.67 15.30
N ALA A 44 10.94 -18.33 16.46
CA ALA A 44 10.15 -19.53 16.68
C ALA A 44 8.64 -19.25 16.51
N LEU A 45 8.13 -18.17 17.11
CA LEU A 45 6.75 -17.73 16.95
C LEU A 45 6.44 -17.34 15.50
N ALA A 46 7.35 -16.62 14.83
CA ALA A 46 7.22 -16.27 13.42
C ALA A 46 7.05 -17.51 12.53
N ARG A 47 7.86 -18.55 12.75
CA ARG A 47 7.72 -19.82 12.01
C ARG A 47 6.36 -20.47 12.25
N ALA A 48 5.90 -20.54 13.50
CA ALA A 48 4.59 -21.09 13.82
C ALA A 48 3.44 -20.32 13.16
N VAL A 49 3.50 -18.98 13.17
CA VAL A 49 2.48 -18.11 12.56
C VAL A 49 2.54 -18.18 11.02
N TYR A 50 3.72 -18.15 10.41
CA TYR A 50 3.88 -18.06 8.95
C TYR A 50 3.69 -19.36 8.20
N VAL A 51 3.70 -20.51 8.90
CA VAL A 51 3.24 -21.78 8.32
C VAL A 51 1.73 -21.72 8.00
N THR A 52 0.98 -20.83 8.66
CA THR A 52 -0.44 -20.62 8.39
C THR A 52 -0.69 -19.59 7.28
N SER A 53 -1.95 -19.38 6.90
CA SER A 53 -2.37 -18.36 5.93
C SER A 53 -2.21 -16.90 6.41
N LEU A 54 -1.69 -16.68 7.61
CA LEU A 54 -1.50 -15.36 8.22
C LEU A 54 -0.29 -14.59 7.70
N ARG A 55 0.58 -15.21 6.89
CA ARG A 55 1.75 -14.53 6.34
C ARG A 55 1.32 -13.39 5.38
N PRO A 56 1.72 -12.12 5.66
CA PRO A 56 1.46 -11.02 4.75
C PRO A 56 2.19 -11.24 3.42
N ARG A 57 1.51 -10.98 2.29
CA ARG A 57 2.11 -11.16 0.94
C ARG A 57 3.30 -10.24 0.67
N ALA A 58 3.31 -9.07 1.30
CA ALA A 58 4.39 -8.08 1.18
C ALA A 58 5.61 -8.39 2.08
N LEU A 59 5.50 -9.41 2.94
CA LEU A 59 6.54 -9.78 3.90
C LEU A 59 7.38 -10.95 3.38
N ASP A 60 8.52 -10.61 2.77
CA ASP A 60 9.55 -11.56 2.40
C ASP A 60 10.27 -12.14 3.63
N GLU A 61 11.07 -13.18 3.40
CA GLU A 61 11.83 -13.88 4.45
C GLU A 61 12.88 -12.97 5.12
N ILE A 62 13.46 -12.03 4.37
CA ILE A 62 14.53 -11.16 4.87
C ILE A 62 13.94 -10.13 5.85
N ARG A 63 12.84 -9.47 5.47
CA ARG A 63 12.07 -8.55 6.31
C ARG A 63 11.52 -9.25 7.55
N ALA A 64 11.02 -10.48 7.41
CA ALA A 64 10.57 -11.29 8.54
C ALA A 64 11.69 -11.55 9.55
N ARG A 65 12.90 -11.91 9.09
CA ARG A 65 14.08 -12.09 9.96
C ARG A 65 14.50 -10.79 10.63
N VAL A 66 14.54 -9.70 9.88
CA VAL A 66 14.89 -8.38 10.43
C VAL A 66 13.89 -7.98 11.51
N LEU A 67 12.58 -8.18 11.29
CA LEU A 67 11.56 -7.93 12.31
C LEU A 67 11.70 -8.84 13.54
N ALA A 68 12.04 -10.12 13.35
CA ALA A 68 12.33 -11.04 14.45
C ALA A 68 13.59 -10.63 15.25
N GLY A 69 14.47 -9.82 14.67
CA GLY A 69 15.60 -9.20 15.34
C GLY A 69 16.97 -9.52 14.75
N ASP A 70 17.03 -10.19 13.59
CA ASP A 70 18.27 -10.33 12.84
C ASP A 70 18.78 -8.95 12.37
N PRO A 71 20.10 -8.72 12.36
CA PRO A 71 20.66 -7.53 11.73
C PRO A 71 20.35 -7.56 10.22
N ALA A 72 20.02 -6.41 9.66
CA ALA A 72 19.84 -6.28 8.21
C ALA A 72 21.14 -6.65 7.48
N PRO A 73 21.11 -7.53 6.46
CA PRO A 73 22.30 -7.87 5.67
C PRO A 73 22.95 -6.61 5.09
N ALA A 74 24.30 -6.58 5.00
CA ALA A 74 25.01 -5.42 4.45
C ALA A 74 24.61 -5.09 3.01
N ALA A 75 24.21 -6.10 2.23
CA ALA A 75 23.73 -5.97 0.86
C ALA A 75 22.21 -5.70 0.76
N ALA A 76 21.49 -5.55 1.87
CA ALA A 76 20.06 -5.33 1.87
C ALA A 76 19.69 -3.95 1.30
N THR A 77 18.48 -3.87 0.74
CA THR A 77 17.95 -2.60 0.24
C THR A 77 17.84 -1.57 1.37
N LYS A 78 17.77 -0.30 1.00
CA LYS A 78 17.64 0.80 1.97
C LYS A 78 16.43 0.59 2.90
N GLU A 79 15.29 0.18 2.34
CA GLU A 79 14.05 -0.09 3.07
C GLU A 79 14.22 -1.15 4.16
N VAL A 80 14.96 -2.23 3.90
CA VAL A 80 15.18 -3.31 4.89
C VAL A 80 16.08 -2.84 6.02
N ARG A 81 17.06 -1.96 5.74
CA ARG A 81 17.90 -1.35 6.76
C ARG A 81 17.10 -0.40 7.64
N GLU A 82 16.29 0.46 7.03
CA GLU A 82 15.36 1.36 7.73
C GLU A 82 14.37 0.57 8.60
N LEU A 83 13.86 -0.56 8.13
CA LEU A 83 13.00 -1.45 8.93
C LEU A 83 13.74 -1.99 10.18
N GLY A 84 15.00 -2.36 10.04
CA GLY A 84 15.85 -2.79 11.15
C GLY A 84 16.09 -1.68 12.17
N GLU A 85 16.29 -0.44 11.71
CA GLU A 85 16.43 0.75 12.54
C GLU A 85 15.13 1.10 13.27
N LEU A 86 13.99 1.09 12.57
CA LEU A 86 12.66 1.31 13.17
C LEU A 86 12.35 0.27 14.25
N ARG A 87 12.69 -1.00 14.00
CA ARG A 87 12.56 -2.06 15.01
C ARG A 87 13.48 -1.81 16.21
N ALA A 88 14.75 -1.46 15.97
CA ALA A 88 15.69 -1.19 17.05
C ALA A 88 15.28 0.03 17.91
N ALA A 89 14.54 0.98 17.33
CA ALA A 89 13.97 2.12 18.04
C ALA A 89 12.78 1.77 18.94
N ILE A 90 12.12 0.62 18.72
CA ILE A 90 11.11 0.08 19.63
C ILE A 90 11.85 -0.47 20.85
N GLY A 91 11.97 0.37 21.88
CA GLY A 91 12.76 0.09 23.08
C GLY A 91 12.23 -1.09 23.92
N GLY A 92 12.85 -1.31 25.07
CA GLY A 92 12.52 -2.43 25.97
C GLY A 92 11.09 -2.40 26.53
N SER A 93 10.43 -1.25 26.55
CA SER A 93 9.02 -1.11 26.96
C SER A 93 8.15 -0.91 25.73
N SER A 94 7.61 -1.99 25.16
CA SER A 94 6.81 -1.93 23.94
C SER A 94 5.47 -1.18 24.06
N ASP A 95 5.01 -0.86 25.28
CA ASP A 95 3.67 -0.30 25.56
C ASP A 95 3.62 1.24 25.60
N ASP A 96 4.74 1.92 25.33
CA ASP A 96 4.75 3.38 25.35
C ASP A 96 4.10 3.99 24.08
N ALA A 97 3.67 5.25 24.19
CA ALA A 97 2.98 5.93 23.08
C ALA A 97 3.88 6.13 21.84
N ALA A 98 5.21 6.22 22.01
CA ALA A 98 6.13 6.34 20.87
C ALA A 98 6.30 4.98 20.17
N SER A 99 6.46 3.88 20.90
CA SER A 99 6.48 2.53 20.32
C SER A 99 5.20 2.21 19.56
N ARG A 100 4.02 2.56 20.11
CA ARG A 100 2.73 2.37 19.39
C ARG A 100 2.67 3.13 18.06
N ARG A 101 3.21 4.35 18.02
CA ARG A 101 3.31 5.13 16.77
C ARG A 101 4.24 4.46 15.76
N LEU A 102 5.38 3.96 16.20
CA LEU A 102 6.31 3.22 15.32
C LEU A 102 5.68 1.94 14.78
N LEU A 103 5.01 1.17 15.63
CA LEU A 103 4.29 -0.04 15.23
C LEU A 103 3.16 0.26 14.23
N ALA A 104 2.41 1.34 14.43
CA ALA A 104 1.41 1.79 13.48
C ALA A 104 2.00 2.19 12.12
N THR A 105 3.17 2.83 12.10
CA THR A 105 3.91 3.16 10.88
C THR A 105 4.34 1.88 10.15
N ILE A 106 4.99 0.95 10.85
CA ILE A 106 5.43 -0.34 10.28
C ILE A 106 4.23 -1.13 9.73
N ALA A 107 3.13 -1.20 10.49
CA ALA A 107 1.92 -1.90 10.05
C ALA A 107 1.33 -1.30 8.78
N ARG A 108 1.33 0.03 8.65
CA ARG A 108 0.83 0.72 7.46
C ARG A 108 1.72 0.51 6.24
N GLU A 109 3.03 0.62 6.40
CA GLU A 109 4.01 0.42 5.32
C GLU A 109 3.97 -1.00 4.76
N LEU A 110 3.81 -2.00 5.64
CA LEU A 110 3.76 -3.41 5.26
C LEU A 110 2.33 -3.93 4.98
N GLY A 111 1.30 -3.09 5.17
CA GLY A 111 -0.09 -3.46 4.97
C GLY A 111 -0.59 -4.56 5.91
N LEU A 112 -0.18 -4.53 7.18
CA LEU A 112 -0.48 -5.55 8.19
C LEU A 112 -1.80 -5.27 8.92
N GLN A 113 -2.50 -6.33 9.35
CA GLN A 113 -3.65 -6.22 10.25
C GLN A 113 -3.21 -6.09 11.72
N GLY A 114 -2.08 -6.72 12.06
CA GLY A 114 -1.51 -6.64 13.40
C GLY A 114 -0.04 -7.05 13.43
N ILE A 115 0.60 -6.76 14.57
CA ILE A 115 1.99 -7.10 14.85
C ILE A 115 2.03 -7.81 16.20
N LEU A 116 2.51 -9.06 16.24
CA LEU A 116 2.84 -9.76 17.47
C LEU A 116 4.20 -9.28 17.97
N VAL A 117 4.22 -8.52 19.04
CA VAL A 117 5.45 -8.05 19.68
C VAL A 117 5.85 -9.05 20.76
N VAL A 118 7.04 -9.61 20.62
CA VAL A 118 7.63 -10.55 21.58
C VAL A 118 8.68 -9.83 22.40
N SER A 119 8.51 -9.84 23.71
CA SER A 119 9.45 -9.25 24.67
C SER A 119 9.82 -10.26 25.75
N THR A 120 11.01 -10.13 26.30
CA THR A 120 11.43 -10.89 27.47
C THR A 120 11.06 -10.11 28.73
N LYS A 121 10.32 -10.76 29.63
CA LYS A 121 10.09 -10.26 30.99
C LYS A 121 11.05 -11.00 31.92
N PRO A 122 11.73 -10.30 32.86
CA PRO A 122 12.43 -11.00 33.94
C PRO A 122 11.42 -11.87 34.70
N ALA A 123 11.75 -13.14 34.92
CA ALA A 123 10.92 -14.02 35.73
C ALA A 123 10.81 -13.47 37.15
N GLU A 124 9.68 -13.75 37.82
CA GLU A 124 9.50 -13.34 39.22
C GLU A 124 10.47 -14.08 40.14
N ASP A 125 10.83 -15.31 39.77
CA ASP A 125 11.90 -16.07 40.39
C ASP A 125 13.24 -15.71 39.73
N ALA A 126 14.16 -15.17 40.53
CA ALA A 126 15.49 -14.76 40.05
C ALA A 126 16.30 -15.89 39.39
N ASP A 127 16.00 -17.15 39.76
CA ASP A 127 16.66 -18.34 39.23
C ASP A 127 16.00 -18.89 37.94
N ALA A 128 14.80 -18.43 37.59
CA ALA A 128 14.03 -18.94 36.45
C ALA A 128 14.36 -18.25 35.11
N GLY A 129 15.23 -17.23 35.11
CA GLY A 129 15.69 -16.56 33.91
C GLY A 129 14.69 -15.54 33.34
N THR A 130 14.58 -15.47 32.01
CA THR A 130 13.67 -14.56 31.31
C THR A 130 12.55 -15.34 30.63
N THR A 131 11.30 -14.94 30.86
CA THR A 131 10.12 -15.52 30.21
C THR A 131 9.72 -14.69 29.01
N PRO A 132 9.65 -15.26 27.79
CA PRO A 132 9.17 -14.53 26.63
C PRO A 132 7.65 -14.39 26.67
N ILE A 133 7.17 -13.19 26.41
CA ILE A 133 5.76 -12.83 26.38
C ILE A 133 5.47 -12.21 25.02
N ALA A 134 4.43 -12.68 24.34
CA ALA A 134 3.94 -12.10 23.10
C ALA A 134 2.63 -11.33 23.35
N ARG A 135 2.52 -10.15 22.76
CA ARG A 135 1.31 -9.31 22.77
C ARG A 135 0.96 -8.89 21.36
N LEU A 136 -0.33 -8.93 21.02
CA LEU A 136 -0.81 -8.51 19.71
C LEU A 136 -1.07 -7.01 19.70
N PHE A 137 -0.39 -6.28 18.83
CA PHE A 137 -0.73 -4.91 18.45
C PHE A 137 -1.70 -4.94 17.27
N VAL A 138 -2.86 -4.30 17.39
CA VAL A 138 -3.88 -4.26 16.34
C VAL A 138 -3.74 -2.96 15.56
N ALA A 139 -3.41 -3.06 14.27
CA ALA A 139 -3.08 -1.89 13.45
C ALA A 139 -4.26 -0.93 13.24
N GLU A 140 -5.48 -1.48 13.24
CA GLU A 140 -6.72 -0.71 13.07
C GLU A 140 -7.01 0.21 14.26
N THR A 141 -6.85 -0.30 15.49
CA THR A 141 -7.06 0.49 16.71
C THR A 141 -5.83 1.31 17.09
N GLY A 142 -4.64 0.86 16.68
CA GLY A 142 -3.37 1.46 17.10
C GLY A 142 -3.00 1.13 18.55
N ASP A 143 -3.56 0.05 19.11
CA ASP A 143 -3.40 -0.35 20.50
C ASP A 143 -3.06 -1.83 20.66
N PHE A 144 -2.50 -2.17 21.82
CA PHE A 144 -2.28 -3.55 22.21
C PHE A 144 -3.57 -4.22 22.68
N ASP A 145 -3.71 -5.46 22.28
CA ASP A 145 -4.73 -6.35 22.81
C ASP A 145 -4.47 -6.68 24.29
N ALA A 146 -5.55 -6.99 25.00
CA ALA A 146 -5.48 -7.38 26.41
C ALA A 146 -4.85 -8.79 26.59
N ALA A 147 -4.96 -9.66 25.57
CA ALA A 147 -4.41 -11.00 25.64
C ALA A 147 -2.88 -10.97 25.66
N ARG A 148 -2.32 -11.81 26.52
CA ARG A 148 -0.89 -12.12 26.59
C ARG A 148 -0.72 -13.59 26.25
N TYR A 149 0.31 -13.88 25.47
CA TYR A 149 0.62 -15.23 25.03
C TYR A 149 2.00 -15.61 25.55
N GLU A 150 2.10 -16.80 26.10
CA GLU A 150 3.33 -17.37 26.65
C GLU A 150 3.60 -18.69 25.92
N PRO A 151 4.87 -19.07 25.73
CA PRO A 151 5.21 -20.37 25.18
C PRO A 151 4.75 -21.48 26.13
N THR A 152 4.24 -22.59 25.60
CA THR A 152 4.00 -23.79 26.42
C THR A 152 5.36 -24.42 26.79
N PRO A 153 5.75 -24.46 28.07
CA PRO A 153 7.04 -25.02 28.46
C PRO A 153 7.07 -26.53 28.24
N GLY A 154 8.17 -27.04 27.69
CA GLY A 154 8.39 -28.48 27.47
C GLY A 154 7.86 -29.04 26.15
N ASP A 155 7.17 -28.24 25.35
CA ASP A 155 6.71 -28.63 24.01
C ASP A 155 7.81 -28.40 22.95
N GLU A 156 7.85 -29.25 21.92
CA GLU A 156 8.73 -29.08 20.75
C GLU A 156 8.36 -27.82 19.93
N ALA A 157 7.07 -27.45 19.94
CA ALA A 157 6.52 -26.29 19.25
C ALA A 157 5.79 -25.36 20.25
N PRO A 158 6.54 -24.64 21.11
CA PRO A 158 5.98 -23.92 22.26
C PRO A 158 4.96 -22.83 21.89
N TRP A 159 4.99 -22.34 20.64
CA TRP A 159 4.14 -21.26 20.15
C TRP A 159 2.93 -21.74 19.32
N GLN A 160 2.71 -23.05 19.19
CA GLN A 160 1.66 -23.58 18.31
C GLN A 160 0.24 -23.18 18.77
N ALA A 161 -0.01 -23.18 20.08
CA ALA A 161 -1.28 -22.74 20.66
C ALA A 161 -1.55 -21.25 20.39
N THR A 162 -0.53 -20.41 20.51
CA THR A 162 -0.60 -18.97 20.16
C THR A 162 -0.92 -18.78 18.69
N ALA A 163 -0.21 -19.48 17.79
CA ALA A 163 -0.46 -19.39 16.36
C ALA A 163 -1.90 -19.80 16.00
N ALA A 164 -2.43 -20.87 16.61
CA ALA A 164 -3.82 -21.31 16.42
C ALA A 164 -4.83 -20.26 16.93
N SER A 165 -4.59 -19.67 18.10
CA SER A 165 -5.43 -18.60 18.66
C SER A 165 -5.49 -17.37 17.75
N ILE A 166 -4.34 -16.96 17.21
CA ILE A 166 -4.26 -15.82 16.29
C ILE A 166 -4.92 -16.14 14.94
N ALA A 167 -4.74 -17.36 14.43
CA ALA A 167 -5.40 -17.79 13.19
C ALA A 167 -6.93 -17.80 13.32
N ALA A 168 -7.45 -18.18 14.48
CA ALA A 168 -8.88 -18.10 14.76
C ALA A 168 -9.41 -16.65 14.78
N ARG A 169 -8.60 -15.70 15.25
CA ARG A 169 -8.96 -14.27 15.31
C ARG A 169 -8.95 -13.59 13.95
N PHE A 170 -8.05 -14.00 13.06
CA PHE A 170 -7.91 -13.44 11.72
C PHE A 170 -8.26 -14.51 10.68
N PRO A 171 -9.55 -14.87 10.53
CA PRO A 171 -9.95 -15.87 9.57
C PRO A 171 -9.54 -15.40 8.17
N PRO A 172 -9.05 -16.31 7.30
CA PRO A 172 -8.76 -15.95 5.93
C PRO A 172 -10.02 -15.35 5.30
N PRO A 173 -9.88 -14.32 4.44
CA PRO A 173 -11.03 -13.80 3.72
C PRO A 173 -11.72 -14.98 3.05
N PRO A 174 -13.07 -15.07 3.13
CA PRO A 174 -13.78 -16.18 2.54
C PRO A 174 -13.31 -16.26 1.09
N VAL A 175 -12.78 -17.43 0.71
CA VAL A 175 -12.45 -17.69 -0.68
C VAL A 175 -13.78 -17.50 -1.38
N VAL A 176 -13.93 -16.39 -2.10
CA VAL A 176 -15.13 -16.13 -2.88
C VAL A 176 -15.10 -17.24 -3.90
N SER A 177 -15.84 -18.32 -3.62
CA SER A 177 -16.03 -19.41 -4.57
C SER A 177 -16.37 -18.74 -5.87
N PRO A 178 -15.56 -18.92 -6.93
CA PRO A 178 -15.73 -18.21 -8.17
C PRO A 178 -17.20 -18.35 -8.52
N ALA A 179 -17.91 -17.21 -8.52
CA ALA A 179 -19.35 -17.21 -8.67
C ALA A 179 -19.64 -18.09 -9.87
N LYS A 180 -20.41 -19.16 -9.65
CA LYS A 180 -20.75 -20.14 -10.69
C LYS A 180 -21.11 -19.29 -11.90
N PRO A 181 -20.34 -19.37 -13.01
CA PRO A 181 -20.42 -18.38 -14.07
C PRO A 181 -21.89 -18.22 -14.39
N LEU A 182 -22.42 -17.02 -14.16
CA LEU A 182 -23.80 -16.75 -14.49
C LEU A 182 -23.98 -17.25 -15.93
N PRO A 183 -25.04 -18.02 -16.22
CA PRO A 183 -25.32 -18.44 -17.58
C PRO A 183 -25.18 -17.19 -18.45
N LYS A 184 -24.29 -17.24 -19.44
CA LYS A 184 -23.98 -16.09 -20.30
C LYS A 184 -25.32 -15.43 -20.62
N PRO A 185 -25.54 -14.15 -20.23
CA PRO A 185 -26.74 -13.47 -20.65
C PRO A 185 -26.87 -13.68 -22.16
N PRO A 186 -28.08 -13.95 -22.68
CA PRO A 186 -28.28 -14.06 -24.12
C PRO A 186 -27.58 -12.87 -24.76
N PRO A 187 -26.74 -13.08 -25.79
CA PRO A 187 -25.81 -12.08 -26.28
C PRO A 187 -26.56 -10.76 -26.39
N GLU A 188 -26.26 -9.83 -25.47
CA GLU A 188 -26.82 -8.50 -25.53
C GLU A 188 -26.46 -8.04 -26.93
N ARG A 189 -27.49 -7.76 -27.75
CA ARG A 189 -27.29 -7.11 -29.03
C ARG A 189 -26.38 -5.94 -28.70
N ARG A 190 -25.15 -5.97 -29.20
CA ARG A 190 -24.24 -4.83 -29.09
C ARG A 190 -25.08 -3.67 -29.58
N GLU A 191 -25.52 -2.80 -28.67
CA GLU A 191 -26.13 -1.56 -29.07
C GLU A 191 -25.11 -0.95 -30.02
N ASP A 192 -25.53 -0.72 -31.26
CA ASP A 192 -24.72 -0.12 -32.30
C ASP A 192 -24.32 1.26 -31.79
N ARG A 193 -23.26 1.30 -30.98
CA ARG A 193 -22.67 2.55 -30.53
C ARG A 193 -22.19 3.15 -31.84
N PRO A 194 -22.79 4.26 -32.27
CA PRO A 194 -22.45 4.79 -33.57
C PRO A 194 -20.96 5.13 -33.53
N PHE A 195 -20.28 4.81 -34.63
CA PHE A 195 -18.82 4.82 -34.77
C PHE A 195 -18.16 6.11 -34.25
N TYR A 196 -18.88 7.23 -34.28
CA TYR A 196 -18.44 8.53 -33.76
C TYR A 196 -18.24 8.61 -32.24
N LYS A 197 -18.67 7.61 -31.46
CA LYS A 197 -18.41 7.55 -30.00
C LYS A 197 -17.13 6.81 -29.62
N SER A 198 -16.39 6.24 -30.58
CA SER A 198 -15.10 5.59 -30.31
C SER A 198 -14.04 6.64 -29.93
N PRO A 199 -13.37 6.53 -28.76
CA PRO A 199 -12.28 7.43 -28.38
C PRO A 199 -11.13 7.46 -29.40
N TRP A 200 -10.94 6.35 -30.12
CA TRP A 200 -9.91 6.23 -31.14
C TRP A 200 -10.18 7.12 -32.36
N LEU A 201 -11.45 7.28 -32.76
CA LEU A 201 -11.81 8.16 -33.88
C LEU A 201 -11.43 9.62 -33.59
N TRP A 202 -11.76 10.10 -32.39
CA TRP A 202 -11.42 11.47 -31.99
C TRP A 202 -9.91 11.67 -31.85
N GLY A 203 -9.19 10.64 -31.40
CA GLY A 203 -7.72 10.64 -31.43
C GLY A 203 -7.15 10.82 -32.84
N ALA A 204 -7.73 10.12 -33.84
CA ALA A 204 -7.30 10.23 -35.23
C ALA A 204 -7.61 11.62 -35.84
N ILE A 205 -8.79 12.19 -35.58
CA ILE A 205 -9.16 13.54 -36.05
C ILE A 205 -8.24 14.59 -35.44
N ALA A 206 -7.98 14.52 -34.14
CA ALA A 206 -7.08 15.45 -33.46
C ALA A 206 -5.65 15.35 -34.02
N GLY A 207 -5.14 14.13 -34.23
CA GLY A 207 -3.83 13.90 -34.83
C GLY A 207 -3.71 14.50 -36.23
N ALA A 208 -4.73 14.33 -37.08
CA ALA A 208 -4.73 14.89 -38.45
C ALA A 208 -4.70 16.43 -38.45
N LEU A 209 -5.43 17.08 -37.55
CA LEU A 209 -5.42 18.55 -37.42
C LEU A 209 -4.05 19.08 -36.97
N VAL A 210 -3.37 18.39 -36.05
CA VAL A 210 -2.03 18.80 -35.59
C VAL A 210 -1.02 18.70 -36.74
N ILE A 211 -1.02 17.58 -37.48
CA ILE A 211 -0.10 17.39 -38.62
C ILE A 211 -0.39 18.43 -39.71
N GLY A 212 -1.65 18.65 -40.06
CA GLY A 212 -2.05 19.66 -41.05
C GLY A 212 -1.67 21.08 -40.65
N GLY A 213 -1.83 21.44 -39.36
CA GLY A 213 -1.41 22.73 -38.83
C GLY A 213 0.10 22.96 -38.95
N ILE A 214 0.92 21.95 -38.64
CA ILE A 214 2.38 22.03 -38.78
C ILE A 214 2.76 22.27 -40.25
N PHE A 215 2.17 21.54 -41.19
CA PHE A 215 2.42 21.75 -42.62
C PHE A 215 1.97 23.13 -43.11
N PHE A 216 0.81 23.61 -42.66
CA PHE A 216 0.33 24.95 -43.04
C PHE A 216 1.30 26.05 -42.60
N PHE A 217 1.82 25.99 -41.37
CA PHE A 217 2.81 26.96 -40.90
C PHE A 217 4.19 26.79 -41.54
N ALA A 218 4.58 25.58 -41.94
CA ALA A 218 5.85 25.33 -42.62
C ALA A 218 5.86 25.85 -44.07
N VAL A 219 4.70 25.92 -44.72
CA VAL A 219 4.56 26.37 -46.12
C VAL A 219 4.18 27.86 -46.21
N GLN A 220 3.88 28.52 -45.09
CA GLN A 220 3.74 29.97 -45.10
C GLN A 220 5.10 30.61 -45.43
N ASP A 221 5.20 31.11 -46.66
CA ASP A 221 6.26 31.98 -47.10
C ASP A 221 6.23 33.26 -46.24
N LYS A 222 7.25 33.42 -45.41
CA LYS A 222 7.44 34.61 -44.56
C LYS A 222 8.29 35.68 -45.24
N SER A 223 8.51 35.59 -46.55
CA SER A 223 9.18 36.67 -47.26
C SER A 223 8.32 37.93 -47.19
N ASP A 224 8.86 38.97 -46.55
CA ASP A 224 8.33 40.34 -46.55
C ASP A 224 8.61 41.04 -47.91
N ASP A 225 8.89 40.27 -48.96
CA ASP A 225 9.24 40.77 -50.27
C ASP A 225 7.94 40.94 -51.07
N PRO A 226 7.46 42.19 -51.30
CA PRO A 226 6.22 42.40 -52.04
C PRO A 226 6.39 41.81 -53.44
N ILE A 227 5.54 40.83 -53.77
CA ILE A 227 5.56 40.12 -55.05
C ILE A 227 5.59 41.12 -56.21
N HIS A 228 6.77 41.35 -56.77
CA HIS A 228 6.92 42.15 -57.98
C HIS A 228 6.49 41.29 -59.17
N VAL A 229 5.19 41.31 -59.49
CA VAL A 229 4.65 40.70 -60.71
C VAL A 229 5.25 41.43 -61.90
N ARG A 230 6.37 40.93 -62.43
CA ARG A 230 6.95 41.45 -63.67
C ARG A 230 6.20 40.85 -64.85
N MET A 231 5.27 41.62 -65.42
CA MET A 231 4.69 41.30 -66.73
C MET A 231 5.75 41.53 -67.81
N ASN A 232 6.22 40.44 -68.42
CA ASN A 232 6.98 40.52 -69.67
C ASN A 232 5.98 40.75 -70.82
N LEU A 233 6.01 41.96 -71.38
CA LEU A 233 5.29 42.27 -72.62
C LEU A 233 6.19 41.89 -73.81
N PRO A 234 5.75 40.96 -74.70
CA PRO A 234 6.47 40.67 -75.93
C PRO A 234 6.42 41.90 -76.85
N ARG A 235 7.55 42.20 -77.50
CA ARG A 235 7.68 43.24 -78.53
C ARG A 235 7.28 42.73 -79.90
#